data_AF-A0A1V5ZLX6-F1
#
_entry.id   AF-A0A1V5ZLX6-F1
#
_cell.length_a   1.000
_cell.length_b   1.000
_cell.length_c   1.000
_cell.angle_alpha   90.00
_cell.angle_beta   90.00
_cell.angle_gamma   90.00
#
_symmetry.space_group_name_H-M   'P 1'
#
loop_
_entity.id
_entity.type
_entity.pdbx_description
1 polymer ?
#
loop_
_entity_poly.entity_id
_entity_poly.type
_entity_poly.pdbx_seq_one_letter_code
_entity_poly.pdbx_strand_id
1 'polypeptide(L)' 'MIEPAASYSFNKSHSVCYAWIAYQTAYLKAYYPVEFYAALIRSVEEDPEEQSKYIYETQNH' A
#
# COMPACT_ATOMS: atom_id res chain seq x y z
N MET A 1 12.37 4.01 -32.36
CA MET A 1 12.30 3.28 -31.07
C MET A 1 11.93 4.18 -29.88
N ILE A 2 11.60 5.46 -30.08
CA ILE A 2 11.12 6.35 -29.00
C ILE A 2 9.58 6.36 -28.96
N GLU A 3 8.91 6.26 -30.11
CA GLU A 3 7.44 6.35 -30.23
C GLU A 3 6.65 5.30 -29.45
N PRO A 4 6.95 3.97 -29.52
CA PRO A 4 6.21 2.98 -28.73
C PRO A 4 6.53 3.03 -27.23
N ALA A 5 7.68 3.58 -26.84
CA ALA A 5 8.04 3.75 -25.43
C ALA A 5 7.39 5.00 -24.83
N ALA A 6 7.17 6.05 -25.62
CA ALA A 6 6.57 7.30 -25.16
C ALA A 6 5.09 7.15 -24.74
N SER A 7 4.34 6.20 -25.33
CA SER A 7 2.94 5.96 -24.96
C SER A 7 2.76 5.28 -23.59
N TYR A 8 3.81 4.65 -23.07
CA TYR A 8 3.78 3.92 -21.78
C TYR A 8 4.87 4.38 -20.81
N SER A 9 5.71 5.35 -21.19
CA SER A 9 6.75 5.87 -20.31
C SER A 9 6.12 6.61 -19.15
N PHE A 10 6.50 6.25 -17.94
CA PHE A 10 5.98 6.85 -16.72
C PHE A 10 6.96 7.86 -16.15
N ASN A 11 6.44 8.88 -15.47
CA ASN A 11 7.26 9.91 -14.85
C ASN A 11 8.12 9.33 -13.71
N LYS A 12 9.44 9.38 -13.87
CA LYS A 12 10.39 8.81 -12.90
C LYS A 12 10.30 9.45 -11.51
N SER A 13 10.18 10.78 -11.40
CA SER A 13 10.14 11.41 -10.07
C SER A 13 8.87 11.00 -9.32
N HIS A 14 7.74 10.92 -10.01
CA HIS A 14 6.50 10.41 -9.44
C HIS A 14 6.65 8.95 -8.98
N SER A 15 7.19 8.05 -9.83
CA SER A 15 7.44 6.66 -9.43
C SER A 15 8.32 6.54 -8.20
N VAL A 16 9.40 7.32 -8.11
CA VAL A 16 10.34 7.25 -6.99
C VAL A 16 9.68 7.70 -5.68
N CYS A 17 8.89 8.78 -5.71
CA CYS A 17 8.16 9.24 -4.52
C CYS A 17 7.18 8.18 -4.00
N TYR A 18 6.39 7.56 -4.88
CA TYR A 18 5.44 6.51 -4.48
C TYR A 18 6.15 5.23 -4.03
N ALA A 19 7.25 4.85 -4.68
CA ALA A 19 8.05 3.70 -4.27
C ALA A 19 8.62 3.89 -2.87
N TRP A 20 9.01 5.12 -2.48
CA TRP A 20 9.49 5.43 -1.15
C TRP A 20 8.41 5.22 -0.08
N ILE A 21 7.20 5.74 -0.32
CA ILE A 21 6.05 5.54 0.59
C ILE A 21 5.72 4.05 0.68
N ALA A 22 5.64 3.34 -0.44
CA ALA A 22 5.37 1.91 -0.47
C ALA A 22 6.41 1.10 0.31
N TYR A 23 7.69 1.45 0.19
CA TYR A 23 8.77 0.83 0.95
C TYR A 23 8.60 1.03 2.46
N GLN A 24 8.28 2.26 2.90
CA GLN A 24 8.02 2.55 4.31
C GLN A 24 6.80 1.78 4.84
N THR A 25 5.71 1.74 4.07
CA THR A 25 4.50 0.97 4.41
C THR A 25 4.80 -0.53 4.53
N ALA A 26 5.55 -1.09 3.58
CA ALA A 26 5.95 -2.50 3.61
C ALA A 26 6.88 -2.82 4.78
N TYR A 27 7.78 -1.91 5.13
CA TYR A 27 8.64 -2.04 6.31
C TYR A 27 7.81 -2.13 7.60
N LEU A 28 6.83 -1.24 7.77
CA LEU A 28 5.93 -1.30 8.93
C LEU A 28 5.12 -2.58 8.95
N LYS A 29 4.58 -3.01 7.80
CA LYS A 29 3.85 -4.28 7.69
C LYS A 29 4.72 -5.49 8.07
N ALA A 30 6.00 -5.51 7.69
CA ALA A 30 6.89 -6.64 7.93
C ALA A 30 7.42 -6.72 9.38
N TYR A 31 7.72 -5.59 10.02
CA TYR A 31 8.36 -5.56 11.34
C TYR A 31 7.42 -5.16 12.49
N TYR A 32 6.30 -4.49 12.19
CA TYR A 32 5.30 -4.02 13.15
C TYR A 32 3.87 -4.37 12.66
N PRO A 33 3.57 -5.65 12.40
CA PRO A 33 2.31 -6.06 11.77
C PRO A 33 1.08 -5.71 12.60
N VAL A 34 1.17 -5.85 13.93
CA VAL A 34 0.03 -5.60 14.83
C VAL A 34 -0.37 -4.13 14.81
N GLU A 35 0.60 -3.24 14.96
CA GLU A 35 0.40 -1.79 14.92
C GLU A 35 -0.04 -1.33 13.53
N PHE A 36 0.54 -1.92 12.47
CA PHE A 36 0.19 -1.63 11.09
C PHE A 36 -1.28 -1.95 10.80
N TYR A 37 -1.73 -3.18 11.06
CA TYR A 37 -3.11 -3.58 10.79
C TYR A 37 -4.12 -2.88 11.72
N ALA A 38 -3.75 -2.61 12.98
CA ALA A 38 -4.59 -1.80 13.86
C ALA A 38 -4.80 -0.38 13.31
N ALA A 39 -3.75 0.26 12.79
CA ALA A 39 -3.86 1.56 12.12
C ALA A 39 -4.68 1.48 10.82
N LEU A 40 -4.53 0.39 10.06
CA LEU A 40 -5.26 0.15 8.82
C LEU A 40 -6.77 0.00 9.05
N ILE A 41 -7.18 -0.84 10.01
CA ILE A 41 -8.59 -1.04 10.39
C ILE A 41 -9.21 0.26 10.88
N ARG A 42 -8.45 1.05 11.66
CA ARG A 42 -8.88 2.37 12.13
C ARG A 42 -9.05 3.37 10.99
N SER A 43 -8.24 3.28 9.93
CA SER A 43 -8.31 4.21 8.79
C SER A 43 -9.60 4.08 7.98
N VAL A 44 -10.27 2.92 8.06
CA VAL A 44 -11.52 2.62 7.34
C VAL A 44 -12.69 2.42 8.31
N GLU A 45 -12.71 3.13 9.44
CA GLU A 45 -13.74 2.96 10.49
C GLU A 45 -15.18 3.11 9.99
N GLU A 46 -15.39 3.93 8.97
CA GLU A 46 -16.71 4.20 8.41
C GLU A 46 -17.19 3.15 7.40
N ASP A 47 -16.31 2.23 6.96
CA ASP A 47 -16.61 1.19 5.97
C ASP A 47 -16.43 -0.23 6.57
N PRO A 48 -17.53 -0.86 7.02
CA PRO A 48 -17.49 -2.20 7.61
C PRO A 48 -17.04 -3.29 6.63
N GLU A 49 -17.26 -3.11 5.32
CA GLU A 49 -16.86 -4.10 4.32
C GLU A 49 -15.34 -4.08 4.15
N GLU A 50 -14.73 -2.90 4.04
CA GLU A 50 -13.28 -2.73 4.02
C GLU A 50 -12.63 -3.18 5.34
N GLN A 51 -13.23 -2.88 6.49
CA GLN A 51 -12.75 -3.39 7.78
C GLN A 51 -12.69 -4.93 7.80
N SER A 52 -13.72 -5.59 7.28
CA SER A 52 -13.77 -7.06 7.26
C SER A 52 -12.63 -7.67 6.45
N LYS A 53 -12.21 -7.00 5.35
CA LYS A 53 -11.09 -7.43 4.50
C LYS A 53 -9.78 -7.39 5.28
N TYR A 54 -9.51 -6.30 6.01
CA TYR A 54 -8.28 -6.17 6.80
C TYR A 54 -8.24 -7.09 8.02
N ILE A 55 -9.38 -7.35 8.66
CA ILE A 55 -9.48 -8.34 9.74
C ILE A 55 -9.16 -9.74 9.19
N TYR A 56 -9.72 -10.10 8.04
CA TYR A 56 -9.43 -11.37 7.38
C TYR A 56 -7.94 -11.46 6.99
N GLU A 57 -7.35 -10.40 6.43
CA GLU A 57 -5.93 -10.38 6.06
C GLU A 57 -5.03 -10.57 7.29
N THR A 58 -5.36 -9.93 8.42
CA THR A 58 -4.61 -10.05 9.68
C THR A 58 -4.64 -11.49 10.22
N GLN A 59 -5.73 -12.22 10.03
CA GLN A 59 -5.86 -13.61 10.49
C GLN A 59 -5.09 -14.62 9.63
N ASN A 60 -4.81 -14.25 8.36
CA ASN A 60 -4.09 -15.09 7.40
C ASN A 60 -2.63 -14.69 7.21
N HIS A 61 -2.16 -13.70 7.97
CA HIS A 61 -0.78 -13.23 7.99
C HIS A 61 0.03 -13.97 9.06
#